data_AF-A0A542AI94-F1
#
_entry.id   AF-A0A542AI94-F1
#
_cell.length_a   1.000
_cell.length_b   1.000
_cell.length_c   1.000
_cell.angle_alpha   90.00
_cell.angle_beta   90.00
_cell.angle_gamma   90.00
#
_symmetry.space_group_name_H-M   'P 1'
#
loop_
_entity.id
_entity.type
_entity.pdbx_description
1 polymer ?
#
loop_
_entity_poly.entity_id
_entity_poly.type
_entity_poly.pdbx_seq_one_letter_code
_entity_poly.pdbx_strand_id
1 'polypeptide(L)'
;MESVLKLVQRTDCAAVQENDDKKQILEEIKEVCRLIACNDCWFELECDENLIDACIYQREELHSRYKYLLNLAKQRGISCTPFKCKEMGV
;
A
#
# COMPACT_ATOMS: atom_id res chain seq x y z
N MET A 1 31.26 21.50 23.18
CA MET A 1 31.00 20.10 22.78
C MET A 1 29.57 19.98 22.24
N GLU A 2 29.26 20.59 21.10
CA GLU A 2 27.88 20.55 20.54
C GLU A 2 27.79 19.92 19.15
N SER A 3 28.95 19.69 18.51
CA SER A 3 29.01 19.19 17.13
C SER A 3 28.58 17.71 17.01
N VAL A 4 28.77 16.91 18.07
CA VAL A 4 28.47 15.47 18.09
C VAL A 4 26.98 15.17 18.31
N LEU A 5 26.28 16.01 19.09
CA LEU A 5 24.85 15.84 19.38
C LEU A 5 23.96 16.09 18.15
N LYS A 6 24.38 16.99 17.24
CA LYS A 6 23.66 17.25 15.98
C LYS A 6 23.76 16.12 14.96
N LEU A 7 24.75 15.22 15.10
CA LEU A 7 24.90 14.10 14.19
C LEU A 7 23.99 12.92 14.56
N VAL A 8 23.73 12.72 15.85
CA VAL A 8 22.83 11.67 16.38
C VAL A 8 21.35 12.01 16.13
N GLN A 9 20.94 13.26 16.27
CA GLN A 9 19.54 13.65 15.99
C GLN A 9 19.12 13.51 14.51
N ARG A 10 20.09 13.56 13.57
CA ARG A 10 19.79 13.40 12.14
C ARG A 10 19.54 11.95 11.73
N THR A 11 20.12 10.98 12.44
CA THR A 11 19.97 9.55 12.11
C THR A 11 18.62 8.98 12.58
N ASP A 12 18.08 9.49 13.68
CA ASP A 12 16.82 9.00 14.25
C ASP A 12 15.58 9.44 13.44
N CYS A 13 15.61 10.63 12.85
CA CYS A 13 14.49 11.14 12.04
C CYS A 13 14.33 10.37 10.72
N ALA A 14 15.43 9.96 10.09
CA ALA A 14 15.41 9.21 8.83
C ALA A 14 14.84 7.79 8.98
N ALA A 15 15.15 7.11 10.10
CA ALA A 15 14.69 5.74 10.36
C ALA A 15 13.18 5.67 10.73
N VAL A 16 12.65 6.71 11.37
CA VAL A 16 11.20 6.86 11.64
C VAL A 16 10.45 7.10 10.33
N GLN A 17 10.94 8.03 9.49
CA GLN A 17 10.35 8.35 8.20
C GLN A 17 10.26 7.13 7.27
N GLU A 18 11.32 6.31 7.21
CA GLU A 18 11.35 5.11 6.37
C GLU A 18 10.35 4.05 6.84
N ASN A 19 10.08 3.94 8.15
CA ASN A 19 9.06 3.02 8.67
C ASN A 19 7.64 3.47 8.37
N ASP A 20 7.37 4.77 8.46
CA ASP A 20 6.05 5.33 8.19
C ASP A 20 5.72 5.26 6.69
N ASP A 21 6.69 5.54 5.83
CA ASP A 21 6.60 5.34 4.38
C ASP A 21 6.27 3.88 4.02
N LYS A 22 6.91 2.91 4.69
CA LYS A 22 6.64 1.48 4.47
C LYS A 22 5.22 1.09 4.86
N LYS A 23 4.75 1.58 6.01
CA LYS A 23 3.37 1.35 6.47
C LYS A 23 2.37 1.98 5.50
N GLN A 24 2.63 3.20 5.04
CA GLN A 24 1.76 3.90 4.12
C GLN A 24 1.57 3.12 2.82
N ILE A 25 2.65 2.59 2.22
CA ILE A 25 2.57 1.78 1.00
C ILE A 25 1.75 0.51 1.24
N LEU A 26 1.92 -0.15 2.39
CA LEU A 26 1.15 -1.36 2.72
C LEU A 26 -0.33 -1.07 2.94
N GLU A 27 -0.67 0.02 3.62
CA GLU A 27 -2.06 0.44 3.79
C GLU A 27 -2.69 0.85 2.46
N GLU A 28 -1.96 1.53 1.59
CA GLU A 28 -2.44 1.88 0.26
C GLU A 28 -2.69 0.63 -0.60
N ILE A 29 -1.81 -0.37 -0.54
CA ILE A 29 -2.02 -1.65 -1.22
C ILE A 29 -3.30 -2.33 -0.72
N LYS A 30 -3.53 -2.38 0.60
CA LYS A 30 -4.75 -2.96 1.18
C LYS A 30 -6.00 -2.21 0.72
N GLU A 31 -5.94 -0.89 0.71
CA GLU A 31 -7.08 -0.07 0.29
C GLU A 31 -7.39 -0.27 -1.19
N VAL A 32 -6.37 -0.31 -2.07
CA VAL A 32 -6.58 -0.62 -3.48
C VAL A 32 -7.20 -2.00 -3.66
N CYS A 33 -6.75 -3.02 -2.92
CA CYS A 33 -7.40 -4.34 -2.95
C CYS A 33 -8.87 -4.29 -2.52
N ARG A 34 -9.20 -3.51 -1.49
CA ARG A 34 -10.58 -3.31 -1.04
C ARG A 34 -11.42 -2.63 -2.13
N LEU A 35 -10.88 -1.60 -2.77
CA LEU A 35 -11.54 -0.89 -3.86
C LEU A 35 -11.77 -1.77 -5.08
N ILE A 36 -10.83 -2.65 -5.44
CA ILE A 36 -11.01 -3.64 -6.51
C ILE A 36 -12.20 -4.54 -6.19
N ALA A 37 -12.24 -5.12 -4.98
CA ALA A 37 -13.36 -5.98 -4.57
C ALA A 37 -14.71 -5.23 -4.57
N CYS A 38 -14.73 -3.97 -4.12
CA CYS A 38 -15.95 -3.15 -4.19
C CYS A 38 -16.38 -2.86 -5.63
N ASN A 39 -15.44 -2.53 -6.52
CA ASN A 39 -15.71 -2.27 -7.93
C ASN A 39 -16.23 -3.52 -8.64
N ASP A 40 -15.70 -4.70 -8.30
CA ASP A 40 -16.19 -5.98 -8.81
C ASP A 40 -17.64 -6.23 -8.40
N CYS A 41 -17.97 -6.03 -7.12
CA CYS A 41 -19.36 -6.13 -6.65
C CYS A 41 -20.29 -5.11 -7.34
N TRP A 42 -19.83 -3.88 -7.58
CA TRP A 42 -20.63 -2.89 -8.30
C TRP A 42 -20.86 -3.31 -9.74
N PHE A 43 -19.81 -3.72 -10.45
CA PHE A 43 -19.91 -4.19 -11.83
C PHE A 43 -20.93 -5.34 -11.98
N GLU A 44 -21.03 -6.24 -11.00
CA GLU A 44 -22.01 -7.33 -10.99
C GLU A 44 -23.47 -6.86 -10.83
N LEU A 45 -23.69 -5.70 -10.20
CA LEU A 45 -25.01 -5.15 -9.91
C LEU A 45 -25.48 -4.11 -10.95
N GLU A 46 -24.55 -3.50 -11.68
CA GLU A 46 -24.86 -2.45 -12.64
C GLU A 46 -25.51 -2.99 -13.91
N CYS A 47 -26.53 -2.27 -14.38
CA CYS A 47 -27.28 -2.58 -15.61
C CYS A 47 -27.22 -1.44 -16.64
N ASP A 48 -26.82 -0.23 -16.24
CA ASP A 48 -26.66 0.89 -17.15
C ASP A 48 -25.33 0.79 -17.90
N GLU A 49 -25.38 0.90 -19.22
CA GLU A 49 -24.22 0.73 -20.10
C GLU A 49 -23.09 1.71 -19.78
N ASN A 50 -23.41 2.98 -19.47
CA ASN A 50 -22.40 3.98 -19.15
C ASN A 50 -21.75 3.72 -17.78
N LEU A 51 -22.52 3.21 -16.82
CA LEU A 51 -22.01 2.84 -15.50
C LEU A 51 -21.17 1.56 -15.54
N ILE A 52 -21.53 0.61 -16.40
CA ILE A 52 -20.73 -0.59 -16.68
C ILE A 52 -19.38 -0.18 -17.27
N ASP A 53 -19.37 0.71 -18.27
CA ASP A 53 -18.13 1.24 -18.86
C ASP A 53 -17.29 1.96 -17.81
N ALA A 54 -17.90 2.81 -16.98
CA ALA A 54 -17.20 3.48 -15.89
C ALA A 54 -16.55 2.47 -14.92
N CYS A 55 -17.23 1.36 -14.61
CA CYS A 55 -16.68 0.30 -13.78
C CYS A 55 -15.49 -0.40 -14.45
N ILE A 56 -15.53 -0.64 -15.76
CA ILE A 56 -14.42 -1.24 -16.51
C ILE A 56 -13.17 -0.36 -16.44
N TYR A 57 -13.31 0.94 -16.73
CA TYR A 57 -12.17 1.86 -16.66
C TYR A 57 -11.62 2.00 -15.23
N GLN A 58 -12.50 2.04 -14.23
CA GLN A 58 -12.09 2.08 -12.83
C GLN A 58 -11.34 0.81 -12.42
N ARG A 59 -11.78 -0.37 -12.87
CA ARG A 59 -11.08 -1.65 -12.64
C ARG A 59 -9.66 -1.62 -13.20
N GLU A 60 -9.50 -1.16 -14.44
CA GLU A 60 -8.18 -1.05 -15.10
C GLU A 60 -7.24 -0.07 -14.38
N GLU A 61 -7.76 1.07 -13.92
CA GLU A 61 -7.03 2.05 -13.12
C GLU A 61 -6.53 1.40 -11.81
N LEU A 62 -7.42 0.75 -11.07
CA LEU A 62 -7.10 0.13 -9.78
C LEU A 62 -6.05 -0.98 -9.94
N HIS A 63 -6.16 -1.82 -10.96
CA HIS A 63 -5.14 -2.84 -11.22
C HIS A 63 -3.79 -2.24 -11.63
N SER A 64 -3.80 -1.15 -12.39
CA SER A 64 -2.56 -0.45 -12.78
C SER A 64 -1.90 0.18 -11.56
N ARG A 65 -2.69 0.82 -10.69
CA ARG A 65 -2.23 1.36 -9.40
C ARG A 65 -1.67 0.28 -8.48
N TYR A 66 -2.36 -0.86 -8.38
CA TYR A 66 -1.91 -2.01 -7.60
C TYR A 66 -0.53 -2.52 -8.08
N LYS A 67 -0.36 -2.70 -9.40
CA LYS A 67 0.92 -3.10 -10.00
C LYS A 67 2.03 -2.09 -9.70
N TYR A 68 1.73 -0.80 -9.81
CA TYR A 68 2.67 0.27 -9.47
C TYR A 68 3.11 0.18 -8.00
N LEU A 69 2.16 0.08 -7.07
CA LEU A 69 2.45 -0.01 -5.63
C LEU A 69 3.25 -1.27 -5.28
N LEU A 70 2.96 -2.41 -5.91
CA LEU A 70 3.77 -3.62 -5.75
C LEU A 70 5.20 -3.43 -6.24
N ASN A 71 5.40 -2.77 -7.38
CA ASN A 71 6.73 -2.47 -7.89
C ASN A 71 7.48 -1.49 -6.97
N LEU A 72 6.79 -0.48 -6.45
CA LEU A 72 7.33 0.47 -5.49
C LEU A 72 7.73 -0.23 -4.17
N ALA A 73 6.89 -1.14 -3.68
CA ALA A 73 7.19 -1.96 -2.50
C ALA A 73 8.43 -2.83 -2.72
N LYS A 74 8.56 -3.48 -3.89
CA LYS A 74 9.76 -4.25 -4.27
C LYS A 74 11.02 -3.39 -4.30
N GLN A 75 10.96 -2.21 -4.92
CA GLN A 75 12.09 -1.28 -5.00
C GLN A 75 12.56 -0.82 -3.61
N ARG A 76 11.62 -0.67 -2.66
CA ARG A 76 11.91 -0.29 -1.27
C ARG A 76 12.23 -1.48 -0.35
N GLY A 77 12.35 -2.69 -0.91
CA GLY A 77 12.66 -3.90 -0.12
C GLY A 77 11.55 -4.30 0.85
N ILE A 78 10.32 -3.85 0.63
CA ILE A 78 9.15 -4.15 1.47
C ILE A 78 8.64 -5.54 1.08
N SER A 79 9.15 -6.57 1.76
CA SER A 79 8.65 -7.93 1.63
C SER A 79 7.68 -8.23 2.75
N CYS A 80 6.38 -8.30 2.44
CA CYS A 80 5.44 -8.99 3.33
C CYS A 80 5.74 -10.48 3.26
N THR A 81 6.48 -11.00 4.23
CA THR A 81 6.54 -12.45 4.46
C THR A 81 5.15 -12.91 4.89
N PRO A 82 4.49 -13.85 4.18
CA PRO A 82 3.13 -14.28 4.52
C PRO A 82 3.03 -15.03 5.87
N PHE A 83 4.15 -15.28 6.56
CA PHE A 83 4.21 -16.20 7.71
C PHE A 83 4.79 -15.64 9.00
N LYS A 84 4.89 -14.31 9.20
CA LYS A 84 5.08 -13.78 10.57
C LYS A 84 3.74 -13.67 11.30
N CYS A 85 2.97 -14.76 11.33
CA CYS A 85 2.09 -15.01 12.47
C CYS A 85 3.03 -15.26 13.64
N LYS A 86 3.14 -14.24 14.49
CA LYS A 86 3.91 -14.26 15.71
C LYS A 86 3.37 -15.40 16.57
N GLU A 87 4.20 -16.42 16.80
CA GLU A 87 4.14 -17.18 18.04
C GLU A 87 4.20 -16.17 19.20
N MET A 88 3.04 -15.82 19.72
CA MET A 88 2.90 -15.06 20.95
C MET A 88 1.58 -15.45 21.61
N GLY A 89 1.69 -16.30 22.63
CA GLY A 89 0.76 -16.22 23.76
C GLY A 89 0.19 -17.54 24.25
N VAL A 90 1.03 -18.26 25.00
CA VAL A 90 0.72 -19.22 26.10
C VAL A 90 0.18 -20.60 25.71
#